data_AF-A0A6N8V7P2-F1
#
_entry.id   AF-A0A6N8V7P2-F1
#
_cell.length_a   1.000
_cell.length_b   1.000
_cell.length_c   1.000
_cell.angle_alpha   90.00
_cell.angle_beta   90.00
_cell.angle_gamma   90.00
#
_symmetry.space_group_name_H-M   'P 1'
#
loop_
_entity.id
_entity.type
_entity.pdbx_description
1 polymer ?
#
loop_
_entity_poly.entity_id
_entity_poly.type
_entity_poly.pdbx_seq_one_letter_code
_entity_poly.pdbx_strand_id
1 'polypeptide(L)'
;MKKREPVWSGRRLALTAGALALVLTAAFPEALYACPVCFDRDDEARIAFLATTGLLTVLPLGLVLGTGAWLRKRARELDEEERDQE
;
A
#
# COMPACT_ATOMS: atom_id res chain seq x y z
N MET A 1 -6.54 40.03 -6.82
CA MET A 1 -7.27 39.22 -5.82
C MET A 1 -6.76 37.79 -5.86
N LYS A 2 -6.10 37.31 -4.80
CA LYS A 2 -5.46 35.98 -4.73
C LYS A 2 -6.14 35.20 -3.60
N LYS A 3 -7.09 34.32 -3.93
CA LYS A 3 -7.71 33.40 -2.97
C LYS A 3 -6.65 32.39 -2.53
N ARG A 4 -6.30 32.41 -1.24
CA ARG A 4 -5.53 31.35 -0.60
C ARG A 4 -6.53 30.32 -0.08
N GLU A 5 -6.55 29.15 -0.68
CA GLU A 5 -7.45 28.07 -0.26
C GLU A 5 -6.75 27.27 0.86
N PRO A 6 -7.43 27.01 1.99
CA PRO A 6 -6.79 26.48 3.20
C PRO A 6 -6.58 24.95 3.15
N VAL A 7 -5.32 24.52 3.16
CA VAL A 7 -4.88 23.10 3.18
C VAL A 7 -5.21 22.35 4.49
N TRP A 8 -5.89 22.99 5.46
CA TRP A 8 -6.14 22.47 6.82
C TRP A 8 -7.40 21.58 6.95
N SER A 9 -8.25 21.49 5.92
CA SER A 9 -9.51 20.72 5.94
C SER A 9 -9.37 19.22 5.58
N GLY A 10 -8.24 18.80 5.00
CA GLY A 10 -8.07 17.42 4.50
C GLY A 10 -8.02 16.35 5.59
N ARG A 11 -7.52 16.68 6.79
CA ARG A 11 -7.26 15.68 7.83
C ARG A 11 -8.53 15.23 8.56
N ARG A 12 -9.49 16.14 8.79
CA ARG A 12 -10.79 15.80 9.41
C ARG A 12 -11.71 15.08 8.43
N LEU A 13 -11.68 15.47 7.14
CA LEU A 13 -12.46 14.83 6.10
C LEU A 13 -11.98 13.39 5.81
N ALA A 14 -10.67 13.16 5.82
CA ALA A 14 -10.10 11.82 5.72
C ALA A 14 -10.47 10.94 6.93
N LEU A 15 -10.50 11.52 8.14
CA LEU A 15 -10.90 10.81 9.36
C LEU A 15 -12.39 10.41 9.33
N THR A 16 -13.28 11.30 8.87
CA THR A 16 -14.72 10.99 8.75
C THR A 16 -15.00 9.98 7.66
N ALA A 17 -14.30 10.07 6.52
CA ALA A 17 -14.42 9.09 5.44
C ALA A 17 -13.93 7.70 5.88
N GLY A 18 -12.79 7.64 6.59
CA GLY A 18 -12.25 6.40 7.15
C GLY A 18 -13.16 5.76 8.20
N ALA A 19 -13.75 6.57 9.09
CA ALA A 19 -14.69 6.09 10.10
C ALA A 19 -15.98 5.54 9.48
N LEU A 20 -16.52 6.22 8.46
CA LEU A 20 -17.72 5.75 7.75
C LEU A 20 -17.46 4.44 7.01
N ALA A 21 -16.30 4.31 6.36
CA ALA A 21 -15.88 3.07 5.72
C ALA A 21 -15.79 1.92 6.74
N LEU A 22 -15.15 2.14 7.89
CA LEU A 22 -15.07 1.16 8.99
C LEU A 22 -16.44 0.71 9.50
N VAL A 23 -17.39 1.64 9.66
CA VAL A 23 -18.77 1.33 10.09
C VAL A 23 -19.50 0.49 9.04
N LEU A 24 -19.37 0.83 7.76
CA LEU A 24 -19.98 0.08 6.65
C LEU A 24 -19.39 -1.34 6.54
N THR A 25 -18.07 -1.48 6.70
CA THR A 25 -17.37 -2.77 6.75
C THR A 25 -17.86 -3.62 7.93
N ALA A 26 -18.02 -3.04 9.11
CA ALA A 26 -18.52 -3.76 10.29
C ALA A 26 -20.00 -4.19 10.16
N ALA A 27 -20.82 -3.42 9.45
CA ALA A 27 -22.25 -3.69 9.28
C ALA A 27 -22.56 -4.78 8.23
N PHE A 28 -21.64 -5.06 7.30
CA PHE A 28 -21.82 -6.08 6.24
C PHE A 28 -20.68 -7.10 6.24
N PRO A 29 -20.57 -7.97 7.27
CA PRO A 29 -19.51 -8.97 7.32
C PRO A 29 -19.68 -10.07 6.27
N GLU A 30 -20.92 -10.34 5.83
CA GLU A 30 -21.24 -11.33 4.79
C GLU A 30 -20.55 -10.99 3.45
N ALA A 31 -20.51 -9.70 3.11
CA ALA A 31 -19.87 -9.20 1.90
C ALA A 31 -18.33 -9.28 1.96
N LEU A 32 -17.77 -9.36 3.18
CA LEU A 32 -16.32 -9.51 3.40
C LEU A 32 -15.89 -10.97 3.39
N TYR A 33 -16.84 -11.90 3.55
CA TYR A 33 -16.57 -13.33 3.57
C TYR A 33 -16.68 -13.99 2.19
N ALA A 34 -17.31 -13.32 1.22
CA ALA A 34 -17.33 -13.78 -0.17
C ALA A 34 -15.99 -13.52 -0.88
N CYS A 35 -15.69 -14.32 -1.90
CA CYS A 35 -14.59 -14.03 -2.81
C CYS A 35 -14.86 -12.67 -3.51
N PRO A 36 -13.92 -11.70 -3.46
CA PRO A 36 -14.17 -10.32 -3.92
C PRO A 36 -14.40 -10.19 -5.43
N VAL A 37 -14.10 -11.24 -6.21
CA VAL A 37 -14.28 -11.27 -7.67
C VAL A 37 -15.50 -12.08 -8.06
N CYS A 38 -15.72 -13.22 -7.40
CA CYS A 38 -16.76 -14.17 -7.76
C CYS A 38 -18.08 -13.92 -7.01
N PHE A 39 -18.05 -13.18 -5.89
CA PHE A 39 -19.17 -12.98 -4.95
C PHE A 39 -19.80 -14.29 -4.42
N ASP A 40 -19.04 -15.38 -4.51
CA ASP A 40 -19.43 -16.69 -4.01
C ASP A 40 -18.77 -16.99 -2.65
N ARG A 41 -19.40 -17.86 -1.86
CA ARG A 41 -18.95 -18.27 -0.52
C ARG A 41 -18.02 -19.49 -0.53
N ASP A 42 -17.47 -19.85 -1.67
CA ASP A 42 -16.44 -20.89 -1.76
C ASP A 42 -15.12 -20.45 -1.10
N ASP A 43 -14.79 -21.10 0.01
CA ASP A 43 -13.60 -20.79 0.82
C ASP A 43 -12.29 -21.10 0.06
N GLU A 44 -12.27 -22.14 -0.78
CA GLU A 44 -11.09 -22.55 -1.56
C GLU A 44 -10.72 -21.49 -2.62
N ALA A 45 -11.72 -21.02 -3.37
CA ALA A 45 -11.57 -19.95 -4.36
C ALA A 45 -11.13 -18.63 -3.71
N ARG A 46 -11.66 -18.31 -2.53
CA ARG A 46 -11.28 -17.11 -1.78
C ARG A 46 -9.82 -17.14 -1.36
N ILE A 47 -9.35 -18.27 -0.81
CA ILE A 47 -7.95 -18.42 -0.35
C ILE A 47 -6.98 -18.32 -1.53
N ALA A 48 -7.28 -18.95 -2.67
CA ALA A 48 -6.45 -18.87 -3.87
C ALA A 48 -6.29 -17.43 -4.38
N PHE A 49 -7.38 -16.65 -4.39
CA PHE A 49 -7.34 -15.24 -4.76
C PHE A 49 -6.47 -14.44 -3.78
N LEU A 50 -6.72 -14.55 -2.47
CA LEU A 50 -5.97 -13.79 -1.45
C LEU A 50 -4.48 -14.10 -1.47
N ALA A 51 -4.11 -15.38 -1.65
CA ALA A 51 -2.71 -15.79 -1.75
C ALA A 51 -2.02 -15.13 -2.96
N THR A 52 -2.67 -15.16 -4.13
CA THR A 52 -2.13 -14.57 -5.36
C THR A 52 -2.05 -13.05 -5.25
N THR A 53 -3.10 -12.39 -4.76
CA THR A 53 -3.10 -10.94 -4.55
C THR A 53 -2.02 -10.52 -3.57
N GLY A 54 -1.85 -11.26 -2.47
CA GLY A 54 -0.78 -11.03 -1.51
C GLY A 54 0.59 -11.16 -2.15
N LEU A 55 0.84 -12.26 -2.88
CA LEU A 55 2.09 -12.48 -3.60
C LEU A 55 2.38 -11.36 -4.61
N LEU A 56 1.42 -11.03 -5.46
CA LEU A 56 1.54 -9.98 -6.47
C LEU A 56 1.66 -8.57 -5.88
N THR A 57 1.28 -8.37 -4.62
CA THR A 57 1.49 -7.12 -3.90
C THR A 57 2.88 -7.07 -3.28
N VAL A 58 3.31 -8.16 -2.64
CA VAL A 58 4.62 -8.25 -1.98
C VAL A 58 5.75 -8.25 -3.02
N LEU A 59 5.57 -8.91 -4.16
CA LEU A 59 6.59 -9.02 -5.21
C LEU A 59 7.10 -7.66 -5.72
N PRO A 60 6.26 -6.73 -6.21
CA PRO A 60 6.73 -5.42 -6.67
C PRO A 60 7.26 -4.55 -5.52
N LEU A 61 6.65 -4.62 -4.33
CA LEU A 61 7.14 -3.89 -3.17
C LEU A 61 8.54 -4.37 -2.76
N GLY A 62 8.74 -5.68 -2.73
CA GLY A 62 10.04 -6.30 -2.46
C GLY A 62 11.08 -5.91 -3.51
N LEU A 63 10.69 -5.87 -4.79
CA LEU A 63 11.57 -5.43 -5.88
C LEU A 63 12.01 -3.97 -5.70
N VAL A 64 11.07 -3.05 -5.44
CA VAL A 64 11.36 -1.62 -5.26
C VAL A 64 12.23 -1.39 -4.03
N LEU A 65 11.86 -1.98 -2.89
CA LEU A 65 12.61 -1.82 -1.63
C LEU A 65 13.99 -2.47 -1.72
N GLY A 66 14.06 -3.68 -2.29
CA GLY A 66 15.31 -4.41 -2.47
C GLY A 66 16.26 -3.69 -3.41
N THR A 67 15.78 -3.29 -4.59
CA THR A 67 16.61 -2.58 -5.59
C THR A 67 17.02 -1.21 -5.08
N GLY A 68 16.12 -0.48 -4.41
CA GLY A 68 16.42 0.81 -3.80
C GLY A 68 17.49 0.72 -2.71
N ALA A 69 17.42 -0.29 -1.84
CA ALA A 69 18.44 -0.53 -0.82
C ALA A 69 19.79 -0.92 -1.44
N TRP A 70 19.79 -1.76 -2.47
CA TRP A 70 21.00 -2.16 -3.19
C TRP A 70 21.68 -0.97 -3.89
N LEU A 71 20.91 -0.15 -4.61
CA LEU A 71 21.39 1.08 -5.25
C LEU A 71 21.98 2.05 -4.22
N ARG A 72 21.32 2.23 -3.07
CA ARG A 72 21.81 3.10 -2.00
C ARG A 72 23.13 2.62 -1.42
N LYS A 73 23.30 1.30 -1.28
CA LYS A 73 24.57 0.71 -0.85
C LYS A 73 25.67 0.97 -1.89
N ARG A 74 25.36 0.74 -3.17
CA ARG A 74 26.30 0.97 -4.27
C ARG A 74 26.74 2.41 -4.42
N ALA A 75 25.82 3.37 -4.28
CA ALA A 75 26.15 4.78 -4.31
C ALA A 75 27.15 5.15 -3.19
N ARG A 76 26.99 4.58 -1.99
CA ARG A 76 27.93 4.82 -0.89
C ARG A 76 29.30 4.22 -1.12
N GLU A 77 29.37 3.01 -1.66
CA GLU A 77 30.65 2.38 -2.01
C GLU A 77 31.43 3.24 -3.01
N LEU A 78 30.75 3.75 -4.04
CA LEU A 78 31.37 4.65 -5.04
C LEU A 78 31.83 5.98 -4.43
N ASP A 79 31.00 6.61 -3.59
CA ASP A 79 31.37 7.86 -2.89
C ASP A 79 32.59 7.65 -1.96
N GLU A 80 32.72 6.47 -1.35
CA GLU A 80 33.89 6.11 -0.52
C GLU A 80 35.15 5.92 -1.38
N GLU A 81 35.04 5.25 -2.53
CA GLU A 81 36.14 5.02 -3.48
C GLU A 81 36.67 6.32 -4.12
N GLU A 82 35.83 7.32 -4.34
CA GLU A 82 36.24 8.65 -4.82
C GLU A 82 37.03 9.43 -3.75
N ARG A 83 36.61 9.34 -2.49
CA ARG A 83 37.25 10.07 -1.37
C ARG A 83 38.62 9.50 -0.98
N ASP A 84 38.85 8.21 -1.16
CA ASP A 84 40.15 7.59 -0.88
C ASP A 84 41.20 7.90 -1.97
N GLN A 85 40.79 8.44 -3.13
CA GLN A 85 41.68 8.86 -4.22
C GLN A 85 42.10 10.34 -4.16
N GLU A 86 41.57 11.12 -3.22
CA GLU A 86 41.97 12.52 -2.93
C GLU A 86 43.02 12.58 -1.81
#